data_AF-A0AAU3ZYM2-F1
#
_entry.id   AF-A0AAU3ZYM2-F1
#
_cell.length_a   1.000
_cell.length_b   1.000
_cell.length_c   1.000
_cell.angle_alpha   90.00
_cell.angle_beta   90.00
_cell.angle_gamma   90.00
#
_symmetry.space_group_name_H-M   'P 1'
#
loop_
_entity.id
_entity.type
_entity.pdbx_description
1 polymer ?
#
loop_
_entity_poly.entity_id
_entity_poly.type
_entity_poly.pdbx_seq_one_letter_code
_entity_poly.pdbx_strand_id
1 'polypeptide(L)'
;MWNTSVAPRKGNGVAPAAAPAGPPAPAPAGKAAGGAADRAAGGASDSAADLTDPHKKDIAMQLVSSAENSSLDWKAQYTYVEDIGDGRGYTGGIVGFCSGTGDMLDLVQLYTQREPGNPLAAYLPALRKVNGSDSHAGLGSGFVSAWHTAASDPAFQQAQNDERDRVYFTPSVDRAKQDGLHALGQFSYYDAMVMHGPGTDPVSFGGIRATAMKHARTPAQGGDEKTYLNAFLDARKAAMLTEAAHDDTSRVDTEQRVFLAAGNLGLNPPLSWKTYGDPYTIAR
;
A
#
# COMPACT_ATOMS: atom_id res chain seq x y z
N MET A 1 3.41 -19.10 4.98
CA MET A 1 2.65 -20.25 4.42
C MET A 1 2.03 -19.74 3.13
N TRP A 2 2.31 -20.19 1.90
CA TRP A 2 2.79 -21.46 1.36
C TRP A 2 3.48 -21.21 0.01
N ASN A 3 4.62 -21.83 -0.27
CA ASN A 3 4.97 -22.17 -1.66
C ASN A 3 5.69 -23.51 -1.71
N THR A 4 4.98 -24.53 -2.16
CA THR A 4 5.54 -25.79 -2.65
C THR A 4 5.11 -25.92 -4.09
N SER A 5 6.01 -25.62 -5.05
CA SER A 5 6.48 -26.61 -6.02
C SER A 5 7.40 -25.95 -7.06
N VAL A 6 8.60 -26.51 -7.21
CA VAL A 6 9.59 -26.17 -8.25
C VAL A 6 9.57 -27.26 -9.32
N ALA A 7 9.41 -26.91 -10.59
CA ALA A 7 9.80 -27.75 -11.74
C ALA A 7 9.92 -26.88 -13.03
N PRO A 8 10.60 -27.32 -14.12
CA PRO A 8 11.83 -26.70 -14.58
C PRO A 8 11.75 -25.94 -15.93
N ARG A 9 12.73 -25.06 -16.14
CA ARG A 9 13.02 -24.35 -17.39
C ARG A 9 13.36 -25.31 -18.53
N LYS A 10 12.79 -25.06 -19.72
CA LYS A 10 13.30 -25.57 -21.00
C LYS A 10 13.90 -24.41 -21.81
N GLY A 11 15.11 -24.62 -22.30
CA GLY A 11 15.84 -23.71 -23.18
C GLY A 11 15.65 -24.00 -24.67
N ASN A 12 16.58 -23.42 -25.44
CA ASN A 12 16.76 -23.37 -26.90
C ASN A 12 16.17 -22.08 -27.52
N GLY A 13 16.87 -21.31 -28.34
CA GLY A 13 18.21 -21.41 -28.91
C GLY A 13 18.31 -20.51 -30.14
N VAL A 14 19.44 -19.80 -30.25
CA VAL A 14 20.21 -19.45 -31.47
C VAL A 14 19.55 -18.62 -32.61
N ALA A 15 20.14 -17.44 -32.86
CA ALA A 15 19.96 -16.56 -34.02
C ALA A 15 20.59 -17.13 -35.32
N PRO A 16 20.41 -16.52 -36.51
CA PRO A 16 21.39 -15.51 -36.93
C PRO A 16 20.87 -14.37 -37.84
N ALA A 17 21.81 -13.45 -38.09
CA ALA A 17 21.79 -12.17 -38.80
C ALA A 17 21.38 -12.15 -40.28
N ALA A 18 20.98 -10.96 -40.78
CA ALA A 18 21.70 -10.21 -41.83
C ALA A 18 21.00 -8.88 -42.19
N ALA A 19 21.76 -7.78 -42.18
CA ALA A 19 21.57 -6.57 -43.01
C ALA A 19 22.53 -6.68 -44.23
N PRO A 20 22.50 -5.88 -45.32
CA PRO A 20 22.51 -4.39 -45.30
C PRO A 20 21.82 -3.67 -46.51
N ALA A 21 21.73 -2.33 -46.45
CA ALA A 21 22.13 -1.38 -47.51
C ALA A 21 21.52 0.03 -47.29
N GLY A 22 22.35 1.06 -47.37
CA GLY A 22 22.02 2.48 -47.14
C GLY A 22 21.70 3.29 -48.42
N PRO A 23 22.02 4.61 -48.46
CA PRO A 23 21.06 5.70 -48.66
C PRO A 23 21.15 6.40 -50.04
N PRO A 24 20.38 7.49 -50.28
CA PRO A 24 21.03 8.81 -50.28
C PRO A 24 20.20 10.00 -49.74
N ALA A 25 20.88 11.13 -49.55
CA ALA A 25 20.52 12.41 -48.92
C ALA A 25 20.02 13.51 -49.94
N PRO A 26 20.12 14.84 -49.70
CA PRO A 26 19.22 15.70 -48.89
C PRO A 26 18.68 16.99 -49.58
N ALA A 27 17.68 17.63 -48.94
CA ALA A 27 17.32 19.07 -48.84
C ALA A 27 16.98 19.92 -50.11
N PRO A 28 16.21 21.03 -49.97
CA PRO A 28 16.75 22.29 -49.40
C PRO A 28 15.81 23.05 -48.44
N ALA A 29 16.40 24.09 -47.84
CA ALA A 29 15.88 24.98 -46.80
C ALA A 29 14.97 26.12 -47.31
N GLY A 30 14.11 26.62 -46.42
CA GLY A 30 13.39 27.89 -46.55
C GLY A 30 13.26 28.59 -45.19
N LYS A 31 13.63 29.87 -45.14
CA LYS A 31 13.78 30.73 -43.95
C LYS A 31 12.49 31.54 -43.63
N ALA A 32 12.29 31.72 -42.33
CA ALA A 32 11.92 32.95 -41.60
C ALA A 32 10.45 33.46 -41.50
N ALA A 33 10.11 33.79 -40.24
CA ALA A 33 9.51 35.05 -39.74
C ALA A 33 8.17 34.95 -38.99
N GLY A 34 8.25 35.18 -37.67
CA GLY A 34 7.50 36.25 -36.98
C GLY A 34 6.00 36.08 -36.75
N GLY A 35 5.62 35.79 -35.51
CA GLY A 35 4.26 35.97 -35.01
C GLY A 35 4.19 35.83 -33.49
N ALA A 36 4.22 36.96 -32.79
CA ALA A 36 3.89 37.03 -31.38
C ALA A 36 2.38 36.77 -31.20
N ALA A 37 2.02 35.82 -30.33
CA ALA A 37 0.67 35.65 -29.84
C ALA A 37 0.69 35.18 -28.39
N ASP A 38 0.11 36.04 -27.55
CA ASP A 38 -0.64 35.77 -26.33
C ASP A 38 0.00 34.99 -25.18
N ARG A 39 0.39 35.78 -24.17
CA ARG A 39 0.38 35.35 -22.78
C ARG A 39 -1.06 35.26 -22.28
N ALA A 40 -1.24 34.25 -21.41
CA ALA A 40 -2.35 34.05 -20.47
C ALA A 40 -3.62 33.41 -21.05
N ALA A 41 -3.61 32.07 -21.06
CA ALA A 41 -4.75 31.30 -20.60
C ALA A 41 -4.22 30.28 -19.58
N GLY A 42 -4.79 30.31 -18.37
CA GLY A 42 -4.36 29.49 -17.25
C GLY A 42 -4.38 28.01 -17.60
N GLY A 43 -3.22 27.38 -17.51
CA GLY A 43 -3.19 25.98 -17.13
C GLY A 43 -3.65 25.94 -15.68
N ALA A 44 -4.94 25.67 -15.47
CA ALA A 44 -5.29 24.89 -14.30
C ALA A 44 -4.35 23.68 -14.37
N SER A 45 -3.38 23.61 -13.45
CA SER A 45 -2.76 22.33 -13.17
C SER A 45 -3.93 21.40 -12.93
N ASP A 46 -4.15 20.42 -13.81
CA ASP A 46 -4.89 19.23 -13.43
C ASP A 46 -4.17 18.77 -12.15
N SER A 47 -4.74 19.10 -11.00
CA SER A 47 -4.26 18.62 -9.73
C SER A 47 -4.55 17.14 -9.81
N ALA A 48 -3.57 16.37 -10.30
CA ALA A 48 -3.71 14.94 -10.49
C ALA A 48 -4.33 14.37 -9.21
N ALA A 49 -5.45 13.68 -9.35
CA ALA A 49 -6.24 13.20 -8.24
C ALA A 49 -5.32 12.51 -7.22
N ASP A 50 -5.40 12.96 -5.96
CA ASP A 50 -4.61 12.40 -4.87
C ASP A 50 -5.25 11.12 -4.35
N LEU A 51 -4.63 10.46 -3.36
CA LEU A 51 -5.12 9.17 -2.89
C LEU A 51 -6.51 9.25 -2.22
N THR A 52 -6.97 10.44 -1.82
CA THR A 52 -8.31 10.65 -1.24
C THR A 52 -9.43 10.64 -2.28
N ASP A 53 -9.11 10.73 -3.57
CA ASP A 53 -10.08 10.45 -4.62
C ASP A 53 -10.65 9.03 -4.46
N PRO A 54 -11.98 8.81 -4.53
CA PRO A 54 -12.57 7.51 -4.27
C PRO A 54 -12.03 6.38 -5.15
N HIS A 55 -11.73 6.66 -6.42
CA HIS A 55 -11.19 5.67 -7.33
C HIS A 55 -9.71 5.37 -7.01
N LYS A 56 -8.92 6.40 -6.71
CA LYS A 56 -7.53 6.22 -6.24
C LYS A 56 -7.45 5.47 -4.91
N LYS A 57 -8.38 5.73 -3.99
CA LYS A 57 -8.48 5.03 -2.73
C LYS A 57 -8.79 3.56 -2.93
N ASP A 58 -9.75 3.23 -3.81
CA ASP A 58 -10.05 1.84 -4.14
C ASP A 58 -8.84 1.12 -4.77
N ILE A 59 -8.12 1.78 -5.69
CA ILE A 59 -6.84 1.27 -6.21
C ILE A 59 -5.84 0.98 -5.09
N ALA A 60 -5.68 1.91 -4.14
CA ALA A 60 -4.78 1.71 -3.00
C ALA A 60 -5.18 0.51 -2.14
N MET A 61 -6.48 0.26 -1.93
CA MET A 61 -6.96 -0.92 -1.21
C MET A 61 -6.64 -2.22 -1.97
N GLN A 62 -6.84 -2.23 -3.30
CA GLN A 62 -6.52 -3.38 -4.14
C GLN A 62 -5.02 -3.70 -4.14
N LEU A 63 -4.17 -2.66 -4.19
CA LEU A 63 -2.71 -2.81 -4.13
C LEU A 63 -2.27 -3.45 -2.79
N VAL A 64 -2.73 -2.90 -1.66
CA VAL A 64 -2.46 -3.48 -0.32
C VAL A 64 -2.95 -4.92 -0.25
N SER A 65 -4.20 -5.19 -0.66
CA SER A 65 -4.78 -6.53 -0.65
C SER A 65 -4.02 -7.54 -1.51
N SER A 66 -3.37 -7.10 -2.59
CA SER A 66 -2.52 -8.00 -3.40
C SER A 66 -1.25 -8.44 -2.65
N ALA A 67 -0.76 -7.63 -1.71
CA ALA A 67 0.36 -7.97 -0.85
C ALA A 67 -0.08 -8.69 0.43
N GLU A 68 -1.22 -8.32 1.02
CA GLU A 68 -1.66 -8.96 2.26
C GLU A 68 -2.38 -10.30 2.02
N ASN A 69 -3.08 -10.43 0.89
CA ASN A 69 -4.04 -11.52 0.67
C ASN A 69 -3.98 -12.14 -0.74
N SER A 70 -2.96 -11.80 -1.54
CA SER A 70 -2.81 -12.28 -2.91
C SER A 70 -4.06 -12.11 -3.79
N SER A 71 -4.87 -11.08 -3.53
CA SER A 71 -6.15 -10.83 -4.21
C SER A 71 -6.40 -9.34 -4.37
N LEU A 72 -7.08 -8.94 -5.45
CA LEU A 72 -7.59 -7.56 -5.61
C LEU A 72 -8.94 -7.37 -4.93
N ASP A 73 -9.65 -8.44 -4.57
CA ASP A 73 -10.92 -8.35 -3.86
C ASP A 73 -10.68 -8.07 -2.37
N TRP A 74 -10.31 -6.83 -2.07
CA TRP A 74 -10.02 -6.37 -0.71
C TRP A 74 -11.25 -6.44 0.20
N LYS A 75 -12.46 -6.39 -0.36
CA LYS A 75 -13.71 -6.47 0.41
C LYS A 75 -13.99 -7.89 0.90
N ALA A 76 -13.46 -8.92 0.24
CA ALA A 76 -13.52 -10.28 0.78
C ALA A 76 -12.80 -10.42 2.14
N GLN A 77 -11.91 -9.47 2.49
CA GLN A 77 -11.10 -9.54 3.70
C GLN A 77 -11.78 -9.00 4.96
N TYR A 78 -12.99 -8.41 4.87
CA TYR A 78 -13.75 -8.03 6.07
C TYR A 78 -13.91 -9.21 7.05
N THR A 79 -14.01 -10.44 6.52
CA THR A 79 -14.22 -11.67 7.29
C THR A 79 -12.93 -12.35 7.72
N TYR A 80 -11.77 -11.93 7.21
CA TYR A 80 -10.49 -12.55 7.56
C TYR A 80 -10.23 -12.39 9.06
N VAL A 81 -9.84 -13.47 9.73
CA VAL A 81 -9.33 -13.47 11.11
C VAL A 81 -8.52 -14.75 11.35
N GLU A 82 -7.27 -14.59 11.75
CA GLU A 82 -6.33 -15.70 11.98
C GLU A 82 -5.23 -15.25 12.93
N ASP A 83 -4.70 -16.15 13.75
CA ASP A 83 -3.38 -15.93 14.36
C ASP A 83 -2.32 -16.56 13.46
N ILE A 84 -1.50 -15.70 12.86
CA ILE A 84 -0.48 -16.09 11.89
C ILE A 84 0.86 -16.46 12.56
N GLY A 85 0.93 -16.44 13.90
CA GLY A 85 2.11 -16.85 14.67
C GLY A 85 3.24 -15.82 14.66
N ASP A 86 2.93 -14.55 14.44
CA ASP A 86 3.89 -13.43 14.42
C ASP A 86 4.01 -12.68 15.76
N GLY A 87 3.31 -13.17 16.79
CA GLY A 87 3.30 -12.59 18.14
C GLY A 87 2.32 -11.42 18.32
N ARG A 88 1.43 -11.15 17.36
CA ARG A 88 0.39 -10.11 17.45
C ARG A 88 -0.98 -10.66 17.90
N GLY A 89 -1.09 -11.98 18.07
CA GLY A 89 -2.35 -12.69 18.35
C GLY A 89 -3.22 -12.78 17.10
N TYR A 90 -4.55 -12.70 17.27
CA TYR A 90 -5.44 -12.64 16.11
C TYR A 90 -5.17 -11.38 15.28
N THR A 91 -5.00 -11.57 13.98
CA THR A 91 -4.95 -10.57 12.91
C THR A 91 -6.22 -10.70 12.08
N GLY A 92 -6.95 -9.62 11.83
CA GLY A 92 -8.22 -9.71 11.10
C GLY A 92 -8.64 -8.45 10.34
N GLY A 93 -9.52 -8.62 9.37
CA GLY A 93 -10.13 -7.55 8.61
C GLY A 93 -9.26 -6.99 7.50
N ILE A 94 -9.73 -5.90 6.88
CA ILE A 94 -9.22 -5.33 5.62
C ILE A 94 -7.79 -4.76 5.69
N VAL A 95 -7.22 -4.60 6.88
CA VAL A 95 -5.84 -4.12 7.09
C VAL A 95 -5.10 -4.90 8.19
N GLY A 96 -5.62 -6.06 8.61
CA GLY A 96 -4.98 -6.87 9.64
C GLY A 96 -4.96 -6.22 11.04
N PHE A 97 -6.11 -5.75 11.53
CA PHE A 97 -6.24 -5.31 12.92
C PHE A 97 -5.83 -6.42 13.87
N CYS A 98 -5.00 -6.15 14.89
CA CYS A 98 -4.51 -7.21 15.77
C CYS A 98 -5.02 -7.09 17.21
N SER A 99 -5.28 -8.24 17.86
CA SER A 99 -5.70 -8.28 19.25
C SER A 99 -4.61 -7.81 20.22
N GLY A 100 -3.33 -8.00 19.84
CA GLY A 100 -2.18 -7.63 20.66
C GLY A 100 -1.71 -6.19 20.52
N THR A 101 -2.14 -5.45 19.49
CA THR A 101 -1.69 -4.08 19.18
C THR A 101 -2.71 -3.00 19.54
N GLY A 102 -3.91 -3.41 19.96
CA GLY A 102 -4.96 -2.53 20.47
C GLY A 102 -5.92 -1.98 19.42
N ASP A 103 -5.57 -1.99 18.14
CA ASP A 103 -6.43 -1.50 17.06
C ASP A 103 -7.64 -2.42 16.80
N MET A 104 -7.52 -3.75 17.00
CA MET A 104 -8.70 -4.63 17.00
C MET A 104 -9.66 -4.31 18.16
N LEU A 105 -9.12 -3.93 19.33
CA LEU A 105 -9.93 -3.50 20.46
C LEU A 105 -10.66 -2.19 20.15
N ASP A 106 -9.97 -1.20 19.58
CA ASP A 106 -10.58 0.07 19.14
C ASP A 106 -11.69 -0.17 18.12
N LEU A 107 -11.46 -1.04 17.13
CA LEU A 107 -12.46 -1.45 16.13
C LEU A 107 -13.72 -2.03 16.77
N VAL A 108 -13.57 -3.01 17.66
CA VAL A 108 -14.73 -3.65 18.29
C VAL A 108 -15.45 -2.68 19.22
N GLN A 109 -14.74 -1.72 19.84
CA GLN A 109 -15.36 -0.65 20.61
C GLN A 109 -16.18 0.29 19.72
N LEU A 110 -15.64 0.73 18.58
CA LEU A 110 -16.36 1.57 17.62
C LEU A 110 -17.60 0.86 17.09
N TYR A 111 -17.47 -0.41 16.71
CA TYR A 111 -18.60 -1.20 16.27
C TYR A 111 -19.68 -1.33 17.36
N THR A 112 -19.28 -1.57 18.61
CA THR A 112 -20.20 -1.65 19.75
C THR A 112 -20.86 -0.33 20.10
N GLN A 113 -20.21 0.81 19.86
CA GLN A 113 -20.85 2.12 20.02
C GLN A 113 -21.98 2.33 19.00
N ARG A 114 -21.82 1.82 17.78
CA ARG A 114 -22.82 1.92 16.70
C ARG A 114 -23.94 0.91 16.88
N GLU A 115 -23.57 -0.31 17.26
CA GLU A 115 -24.49 -1.43 17.46
C GLU A 115 -24.23 -2.13 18.80
N PRO A 116 -24.85 -1.68 19.91
CA PRO A 116 -24.55 -2.20 21.25
C PRO A 116 -24.81 -3.70 21.44
N GLY A 117 -25.70 -4.30 20.64
CA GLY A 117 -26.08 -5.72 20.69
C GLY A 117 -25.33 -6.62 19.72
N ASN A 118 -24.26 -6.14 19.10
CA ASN A 118 -23.52 -6.89 18.09
C ASN A 118 -22.81 -8.14 18.68
N PRO A 119 -22.50 -9.17 17.86
CA PRO A 119 -21.94 -10.43 18.35
C PRO A 119 -20.52 -10.31 18.92
N LEU A 120 -19.79 -9.22 18.65
CA LEU A 120 -18.43 -8.99 19.14
C LEU A 120 -18.39 -8.27 20.50
N ALA A 121 -19.48 -7.62 20.92
CA ALA A 121 -19.54 -6.82 22.15
C ALA A 121 -19.16 -7.62 23.40
N ALA A 122 -19.55 -8.89 23.48
CA ALA A 122 -19.24 -9.78 24.61
C ALA A 122 -17.73 -10.05 24.78
N TYR A 123 -16.93 -9.85 23.73
CA TYR A 123 -15.49 -10.10 23.72
C TYR A 123 -14.66 -8.88 24.15
N LEU A 124 -15.26 -7.70 24.29
CA LEU A 124 -14.54 -6.49 24.73
C LEU A 124 -13.75 -6.67 26.04
N PRO A 125 -14.25 -7.34 27.10
CA PRO A 125 -13.46 -7.60 28.29
C PRO A 125 -12.24 -8.50 28.05
N ALA A 126 -12.34 -9.46 27.13
CA ALA A 126 -11.22 -10.34 26.77
C ALA A 126 -10.19 -9.58 25.93
N LEU A 127 -10.63 -8.85 24.89
CA LEU A 127 -9.77 -7.99 24.07
C LEU A 127 -8.96 -7.00 24.91
N ARG A 128 -9.57 -6.37 25.94
CA ARG A 128 -8.84 -5.49 26.87
C ARG A 128 -7.76 -6.20 27.68
N LYS A 129 -7.97 -7.47 28.03
CA LYS A 129 -7.03 -8.25 28.84
C LYS A 129 -5.86 -8.77 28.02
N VAL A 130 -6.09 -9.13 26.76
CA VAL A 130 -5.05 -9.71 25.88
C VAL A 130 -4.24 -8.65 25.14
N ASN A 131 -4.74 -7.41 25.05
CA ASN A 131 -4.03 -6.29 24.44
C ASN A 131 -2.61 -6.13 25.02
N GLY A 132 -1.61 -6.03 24.15
CA GLY A 132 -0.18 -6.07 24.50
C GLY A 132 0.43 -7.48 24.53
N SER A 133 -0.30 -8.52 24.12
CA SER A 133 0.19 -9.91 24.03
C SER A 133 -0.43 -10.65 22.84
N ASP A 134 0.08 -11.85 22.56
CA ASP A 134 -0.47 -12.81 21.58
C ASP A 134 -1.54 -13.75 22.18
N SER A 135 -2.03 -13.46 23.39
CA SER A 135 -2.93 -14.37 24.09
C SER A 135 -4.33 -14.48 23.45
N HIS A 136 -4.87 -15.69 23.38
CA HIS A 136 -6.25 -15.95 22.96
C HIS A 136 -7.25 -16.12 24.12
N ALA A 137 -6.82 -15.81 25.35
CA ALA A 137 -7.63 -16.05 26.55
C ALA A 137 -8.97 -15.29 26.51
N GLY A 138 -10.08 -16.04 26.48
CA GLY A 138 -11.44 -15.48 26.44
C GLY A 138 -11.95 -15.10 25.05
N LEU A 139 -11.19 -15.37 23.99
CA LEU A 139 -11.59 -15.16 22.58
C LEU A 139 -11.94 -16.51 21.92
N GLY A 140 -10.93 -17.25 21.50
CA GLY A 140 -11.02 -18.59 20.92
C GLY A 140 -11.97 -18.71 19.72
N SER A 141 -12.46 -19.93 19.46
CA SER A 141 -13.35 -20.23 18.33
C SER A 141 -14.66 -19.45 18.35
N GLY A 142 -15.16 -19.08 19.53
CA GLY A 142 -16.35 -18.24 19.67
C GLY A 142 -16.13 -16.85 19.08
N PHE A 143 -14.98 -16.22 19.37
CA PHE A 143 -14.61 -14.93 18.81
C PHE A 143 -14.48 -14.99 17.29
N VAL A 144 -13.80 -16.02 16.77
CA VAL A 144 -13.66 -16.24 15.32
C VAL A 144 -15.03 -16.38 14.64
N SER A 145 -15.94 -17.19 15.21
CA SER A 145 -17.31 -17.33 14.67
C SER A 145 -18.11 -16.02 14.73
N ALA A 146 -17.98 -15.26 15.81
CA ALA A 146 -18.63 -13.97 15.97
C ALA A 146 -18.08 -12.93 14.97
N TRP A 147 -16.78 -12.96 14.69
CA TRP A 147 -16.14 -12.12 13.67
C TRP A 147 -16.69 -12.40 12.28
N HIS A 148 -16.76 -13.67 11.87
CA HIS A 148 -17.34 -14.04 10.58
C HIS A 148 -18.81 -13.63 10.46
N THR A 149 -19.56 -13.70 11.56
CA THR A 149 -20.95 -13.24 11.59
C THR A 149 -21.03 -11.72 11.42
N ALA A 150 -20.23 -10.98 12.19
CA ALA A 150 -20.15 -9.51 12.11
C ALA A 150 -19.68 -9.04 10.74
N ALA A 151 -18.81 -9.76 10.05
CA ALA A 151 -18.27 -9.37 8.73
C ALA A 151 -19.35 -9.19 7.64
N SER A 152 -20.53 -9.79 7.82
CA SER A 152 -21.68 -9.61 6.93
C SER A 152 -22.50 -8.36 7.23
N ASP A 153 -22.30 -7.74 8.39
CA ASP A 153 -23.01 -6.54 8.82
C ASP A 153 -22.35 -5.27 8.25
N PRO A 154 -23.11 -4.44 7.49
CA PRO A 154 -22.62 -3.15 7.00
C PRO A 154 -22.06 -2.23 8.08
N ALA A 155 -22.56 -2.28 9.32
CA ALA A 155 -22.05 -1.44 10.40
C ALA A 155 -20.63 -1.86 10.83
N PHE A 156 -20.34 -3.16 10.84
CA PHE A 156 -18.98 -3.66 11.11
C PHE A 156 -18.03 -3.36 9.95
N GLN A 157 -18.49 -3.53 8.70
CA GLN A 157 -17.71 -3.15 7.51
C GLN A 157 -17.35 -1.65 7.53
N GLN A 158 -18.32 -0.79 7.90
CA GLN A 158 -18.07 0.63 8.06
C GLN A 158 -17.12 0.92 9.22
N ALA A 159 -17.22 0.21 10.34
CA ALA A 159 -16.28 0.35 11.46
C ALA A 159 -14.84 -0.01 11.03
N GLN A 160 -14.66 -1.08 10.25
CA GLN A 160 -13.35 -1.43 9.68
C GLN A 160 -12.82 -0.34 8.73
N ASN A 161 -13.67 0.21 7.86
CA ASN A 161 -13.28 1.30 6.97
C ASN A 161 -12.83 2.55 7.74
N ASP A 162 -13.57 2.91 8.80
CA ASP A 162 -13.29 4.11 9.57
C ASP A 162 -12.04 3.96 10.44
N GLU A 163 -11.81 2.78 11.02
CA GLU A 163 -10.57 2.53 11.77
C GLU A 163 -9.34 2.46 10.85
N ARG A 164 -9.46 1.84 9.67
CA ARG A 164 -8.43 1.95 8.62
C ARG A 164 -8.10 3.41 8.35
N ASP A 165 -9.15 4.21 8.16
CA ASP A 165 -9.01 5.61 7.79
C ASP A 165 -8.40 6.45 8.91
N ARG A 166 -8.81 6.22 10.15
CA ARG A 166 -8.34 6.95 11.33
C ARG A 166 -6.88 6.65 11.65
N VAL A 167 -6.50 5.38 11.65
CA VAL A 167 -5.18 4.94 12.14
C VAL A 167 -4.13 4.97 11.03
N TYR A 168 -4.49 4.51 9.83
CA TYR A 168 -3.52 4.23 8.78
C TYR A 168 -3.60 5.25 7.64
N PHE A 169 -4.73 5.29 6.94
CA PHE A 169 -4.85 5.98 5.65
C PHE A 169 -4.78 7.51 5.77
N THR A 170 -5.61 8.12 6.62
CA THR A 170 -5.65 9.58 6.73
C THR A 170 -4.32 10.14 7.24
N PRO A 171 -3.72 9.61 8.33
CA PRO A 171 -2.42 10.11 8.79
C PRO A 171 -1.30 9.93 7.76
N SER A 172 -1.26 8.82 7.04
CA SER A 172 -0.23 8.59 6.02
C SER A 172 -0.39 9.53 4.82
N VAL A 173 -1.62 9.74 4.35
CA VAL A 173 -1.91 10.61 3.21
C VAL A 173 -1.67 12.08 3.57
N ASP A 174 -2.12 12.52 4.74
CA ASP A 174 -1.87 13.89 5.22
C ASP A 174 -0.37 14.16 5.36
N ARG A 175 0.39 13.19 5.89
CA ARG A 175 1.83 13.33 6.00
C ARG A 175 2.53 13.38 4.65
N ALA A 176 2.12 12.56 3.70
CA ALA A 176 2.63 12.57 2.33
C ALA A 176 2.33 13.90 1.62
N LYS A 177 1.12 14.47 1.82
CA LYS A 177 0.74 15.79 1.31
C LYS A 177 1.62 16.90 1.90
N GLN A 178 1.89 16.86 3.20
CA GLN A 178 2.83 17.80 3.85
C GLN A 178 4.25 17.70 3.29
N ASP A 179 4.66 16.52 2.86
CA ASP A 179 5.95 16.29 2.21
C ASP A 179 5.95 16.65 0.71
N GLY A 180 4.79 17.02 0.15
CA GLY A 180 4.63 17.40 -1.26
C GLY A 180 4.62 16.21 -2.22
N LEU A 181 4.17 15.04 -1.76
CA LEU A 181 4.13 13.81 -2.56
C LEU A 181 2.83 13.67 -3.35
N HIS A 182 2.94 13.19 -4.58
CA HIS A 182 1.81 12.78 -5.41
C HIS A 182 1.25 11.42 -4.95
N ALA A 183 0.20 10.93 -5.63
CA ALA A 183 -0.54 9.73 -5.24
C ALA A 183 0.33 8.49 -5.04
N LEU A 184 1.39 8.28 -5.84
CA LEU A 184 2.32 7.16 -5.63
C LEU A 184 3.06 7.28 -4.28
N GLY A 185 3.55 8.46 -3.93
CA GLY A 185 4.22 8.67 -2.64
C GLY A 185 3.25 8.58 -1.46
N GLN A 186 2.00 9.03 -1.64
CA GLN A 186 0.93 8.84 -0.66
C GLN A 186 0.63 7.35 -0.46
N PHE A 187 0.56 6.56 -1.53
CA PHE A 187 0.40 5.12 -1.45
C PHE A 187 1.60 4.46 -0.75
N SER A 188 2.83 4.82 -1.09
CA SER A 188 4.01 4.29 -0.41
C SER A 188 4.03 4.56 1.09
N TYR A 189 3.53 5.73 1.52
CA TYR A 189 3.35 6.02 2.95
C TYR A 189 2.25 5.19 3.58
N TYR A 190 1.11 5.05 2.90
CA TYR A 190 -0.01 4.25 3.39
C TYR A 190 0.38 2.79 3.56
N ASP A 191 1.00 2.19 2.54
CA ASP A 191 1.44 0.80 2.53
C ASP A 191 2.50 0.53 3.62
N ALA A 192 3.39 1.51 3.88
CA ALA A 192 4.32 1.44 5.00
C ALA A 192 3.63 1.58 6.37
N MET A 193 2.62 2.45 6.48
CA MET A 193 1.84 2.62 7.71
C MET A 193 1.07 1.35 8.07
N VAL A 194 0.50 0.66 7.07
CA VAL A 194 -0.20 -0.63 7.28
C VAL A 194 0.77 -1.68 7.82
N MET A 195 1.93 -1.86 7.18
CA MET A 195 2.88 -2.92 7.55
C MET A 195 3.66 -2.64 8.83
N HIS A 196 4.07 -1.38 9.06
CA HIS A 196 4.99 -1.02 10.14
C HIS A 196 4.33 -0.23 11.28
N GLY A 197 3.06 0.10 11.13
CA GLY A 197 2.30 0.87 12.10
C GLY A 197 2.76 2.33 12.27
N PRO A 198 1.98 3.12 13.03
CA PRO A 198 2.41 4.44 13.49
C PRO A 198 3.51 4.29 14.55
N GLY A 199 4.41 5.27 14.64
CA GLY A 199 5.47 5.25 15.64
C GLY A 199 6.69 6.06 15.20
N THR A 200 7.69 6.11 16.08
CA THR A 200 8.96 6.83 15.85
C THR A 200 10.20 5.97 16.12
N ASP A 201 10.02 4.72 16.54
CA ASP A 201 11.10 3.74 16.58
C ASP A 201 11.63 3.47 15.15
N PRO A 202 12.82 2.86 15.01
CA PRO A 202 13.51 2.79 13.72
C PRO A 202 12.74 2.08 12.60
N VAL A 203 11.86 1.14 12.94
CA VAL A 203 11.17 0.29 11.97
C VAL A 203 9.70 0.69 11.75
N SER A 204 9.09 1.46 12.66
CA SER A 204 7.79 2.10 12.40
C SER A 204 7.85 3.15 11.29
N PHE A 205 6.67 3.51 10.77
CA PHE A 205 6.52 4.49 9.68
C PHE A 205 7.31 5.79 9.89
N GLY A 206 7.24 6.38 11.09
CA GLY A 206 7.94 7.62 11.39
C GLY A 206 9.47 7.48 11.37
N GLY A 207 10.01 6.34 11.80
CA GLY A 207 11.43 6.02 11.73
C GLY A 207 11.93 5.78 10.31
N ILE A 208 11.16 5.04 9.50
CA ILE A 208 11.42 4.84 8.07
C ILE A 208 11.48 6.19 7.34
N ARG A 209 10.45 7.02 7.55
CA ARG A 209 10.40 8.38 6.98
C ARG A 209 11.59 9.24 7.43
N ALA A 210 11.91 9.23 8.72
CA ALA A 210 13.06 9.96 9.24
C ALA A 210 14.39 9.48 8.64
N THR A 211 14.53 8.18 8.38
CA THR A 211 15.68 7.60 7.70
C THR A 211 15.77 8.09 6.26
N ALA A 212 14.68 8.03 5.50
CA ALA A 212 14.62 8.54 4.13
C ALA A 212 15.06 10.02 4.03
N MET A 213 14.56 10.85 4.96
CA MET A 213 14.88 12.28 5.01
C MET A 213 16.35 12.61 5.33
N LYS A 214 17.13 11.67 5.88
CA LYS A 214 18.59 11.83 6.03
C LYS A 214 19.32 11.69 4.70
N HIS A 215 18.72 11.01 3.72
CA HIS A 215 19.33 10.70 2.43
C HIS A 215 18.81 11.57 1.29
N ALA A 216 17.55 12.04 1.36
CA ALA A 216 16.94 12.88 0.34
C ALA A 216 15.97 13.90 0.97
N ARG A 217 15.94 15.12 0.43
CA ARG A 217 14.95 16.14 0.80
C ARG A 217 13.59 15.77 0.22
N THR A 218 12.52 16.04 0.96
CA THR A 218 11.16 15.91 0.42
C THR A 218 10.90 16.99 -0.64
N PRO A 219 9.91 16.81 -1.53
CA PRO A 219 9.48 17.88 -2.44
C PRO A 219 9.11 19.19 -1.75
N ALA A 220 8.44 19.14 -0.60
CA ALA A 220 8.15 20.33 0.22
C ALA A 220 9.40 21.05 0.73
N GLN A 221 10.56 20.38 0.76
CA GLN A 221 11.86 20.95 1.10
C GLN A 221 12.71 21.28 -0.16
N GLY A 222 12.10 21.27 -1.34
CA GLY A 222 12.75 21.54 -2.63
C GLY A 222 13.53 20.36 -3.21
N GLY A 223 13.28 19.13 -2.73
CA GLY A 223 13.87 17.91 -3.30
C GLY A 223 13.11 17.40 -4.53
N ASP A 224 13.78 16.55 -5.32
CA ASP A 224 13.14 15.78 -6.38
C ASP A 224 12.35 14.59 -5.79
N GLU A 225 11.10 14.42 -6.20
CA GLU A 225 10.22 13.40 -5.63
C GLU A 225 10.71 11.98 -5.92
N LYS A 226 11.24 11.70 -7.12
CA LYS A 226 11.74 10.36 -7.43
C LYS A 226 12.96 10.02 -6.58
N THR A 227 13.82 10.99 -6.34
CA THR A 227 14.98 10.85 -5.45
C THR A 227 14.53 10.56 -4.03
N TYR A 228 13.54 11.31 -3.53
CA TYR A 228 12.97 11.07 -2.22
C TYR A 228 12.32 9.70 -2.09
N LEU A 229 11.48 9.30 -3.04
CA LEU A 229 10.78 8.02 -3.01
C LEU A 229 11.74 6.83 -3.13
N ASN A 230 12.83 6.93 -3.89
CA ASN A 230 13.87 5.89 -3.87
C ASN A 230 14.48 5.74 -2.47
N ALA A 231 14.86 6.86 -1.84
CA ALA A 231 15.39 6.83 -0.47
C ALA A 231 14.38 6.27 0.54
N PHE A 232 13.09 6.60 0.40
CA PHE A 232 12.03 6.05 1.24
C PHE A 232 11.85 4.55 1.04
N LEU A 233 11.79 4.08 -0.19
CA LEU A 233 11.64 2.65 -0.50
C LEU A 233 12.90 1.84 -0.13
N ASP A 234 14.09 2.45 -0.15
CA ASP A 234 15.33 1.84 0.36
C ASP A 234 15.26 1.67 1.88
N ALA A 235 14.89 2.75 2.61
CA ALA A 235 14.73 2.71 4.06
C ALA A 235 13.66 1.70 4.50
N ARG A 236 12.54 1.67 3.79
CA ARG A 236 11.45 0.72 4.04
C ARG A 236 11.90 -0.72 3.82
N LYS A 237 12.56 -1.00 2.68
CA LYS A 237 13.08 -2.34 2.40
C LYS A 237 14.04 -2.80 3.49
N ALA A 238 14.91 -1.91 3.97
CA ALA A 238 15.81 -2.21 5.08
C ALA A 238 15.03 -2.54 6.36
N ALA A 239 13.97 -1.81 6.69
CA ALA A 239 13.12 -2.09 7.85
C ALA A 239 12.42 -3.45 7.74
N MET A 240 11.85 -3.80 6.57
CA MET A 240 11.25 -5.11 6.32
C MET A 240 12.22 -6.26 6.62
N LEU A 241 13.47 -6.15 6.13
CA LEU A 241 14.50 -7.18 6.30
C LEU A 241 15.03 -7.32 7.75
N THR A 242 14.55 -6.51 8.71
CA THR A 242 14.84 -6.71 10.14
C THR A 242 13.87 -7.66 10.84
N GLU A 243 12.74 -7.96 10.21
CA GLU A 243 11.70 -8.85 10.74
C GLU A 243 11.66 -10.13 9.89
N ALA A 244 11.91 -11.30 10.49
CA ALA A 244 11.93 -12.58 9.77
C ALA A 244 10.59 -12.91 9.07
N ALA A 245 9.48 -12.33 9.53
CA ALA A 245 8.17 -12.46 8.88
C ALA A 245 8.07 -11.68 7.55
N HIS A 246 9.00 -10.76 7.27
CA HIS A 246 8.95 -9.80 6.15
C HIS A 246 10.17 -9.92 5.20
N ASP A 247 10.76 -11.11 5.08
CA ASP A 247 11.92 -11.38 4.21
C ASP A 247 11.62 -11.15 2.71
N ASP A 248 10.35 -11.23 2.29
CA ASP A 248 9.92 -10.93 0.92
C ASP A 248 9.58 -9.43 0.77
N THR A 249 10.33 -8.75 -0.11
CA THR A 249 10.19 -7.31 -0.36
C THR A 249 9.52 -6.99 -1.70
N SER A 250 8.80 -7.95 -2.30
CA SER A 250 8.17 -7.82 -3.63
C SER A 250 7.17 -6.67 -3.74
N ARG A 251 6.39 -6.38 -2.69
CA ARG A 251 5.50 -5.20 -2.62
C ARG A 251 6.25 -3.87 -2.84
N VAL A 252 7.54 -3.84 -2.52
CA VAL A 252 8.42 -2.71 -2.84
C VAL A 252 9.05 -2.91 -4.22
N ASP A 253 9.72 -4.04 -4.44
CA ASP A 253 10.63 -4.25 -5.57
C ASP A 253 9.92 -4.44 -6.92
N THR A 254 8.82 -5.18 -6.94
CA THR A 254 8.08 -5.56 -8.15
C THR A 254 6.72 -4.89 -8.27
N GLU A 255 6.45 -3.90 -7.42
CA GLU A 255 5.25 -3.05 -7.46
C GLU A 255 5.61 -1.57 -7.34
N GLN A 256 5.89 -1.05 -6.14
CA GLN A 256 6.10 0.39 -5.93
C GLN A 256 7.28 0.95 -6.74
N ARG A 257 8.41 0.22 -6.78
CA ARG A 257 9.56 0.59 -7.62
C ARG A 257 9.27 0.51 -9.11
N VAL A 258 8.39 -0.39 -9.54
CA VAL A 258 7.96 -0.50 -10.94
C VAL A 258 7.18 0.76 -11.33
N PHE A 259 6.22 1.19 -10.49
CA PHE A 259 5.47 2.43 -10.73
C PHE A 259 6.36 3.67 -10.72
N LEU A 260 7.32 3.71 -9.79
CA LEU A 260 8.29 4.81 -9.68
C LEU A 260 9.21 4.89 -10.89
N ALA A 261 9.75 3.76 -11.33
CA ALA A 261 10.63 3.66 -12.50
C ALA A 261 9.89 4.07 -13.79
N ALA A 262 8.61 3.72 -13.91
CA ALA A 262 7.75 4.17 -15.00
C ALA A 262 7.41 5.68 -14.94
N GLY A 263 7.76 6.36 -13.84
CA GLY A 263 7.43 7.77 -13.63
C GLY A 263 5.96 8.02 -13.35
N ASN A 264 5.20 7.00 -12.94
CA ASN A 264 3.77 7.10 -12.67
C ASN A 264 3.51 7.67 -11.26
N LEU A 265 3.98 8.90 -11.02
CA LEU A 265 3.82 9.58 -9.72
C LEU A 265 2.34 9.81 -9.36
N GLY A 266 1.47 9.91 -10.37
CA GLY A 266 0.03 10.02 -10.19
C GLY A 266 -0.69 8.70 -9.91
N LEU A 267 -0.01 7.56 -9.87
CA LEU A 267 -0.60 6.22 -9.67
C LEU A 267 -1.80 5.96 -10.62
N ASN A 268 -1.65 6.34 -11.89
CA ASN A 268 -2.71 6.25 -12.90
C ASN A 268 -2.75 4.87 -13.55
N PRO A 269 -3.93 4.24 -13.69
CA PRO A 269 -4.07 3.05 -14.50
C PRO A 269 -3.73 3.27 -16.00
N PRO A 270 -3.34 2.21 -16.74
CA PRO A 270 -3.25 0.84 -16.27
C PRO A 270 -2.05 0.63 -15.33
N LEU A 271 -2.26 -0.16 -14.27
CA LEU A 271 -1.22 -0.59 -13.34
C LEU A 271 -0.99 -2.08 -13.53
N SER A 272 0.27 -2.50 -13.63
CA SER A 272 0.66 -3.91 -13.66
C SER A 272 1.88 -4.12 -12.78
N TRP A 273 1.80 -5.12 -11.90
CA TRP A 273 2.84 -5.40 -10.91
C TRP A 273 2.86 -6.88 -10.54
N LYS A 274 3.78 -7.23 -9.64
CA LYS A 274 3.82 -8.55 -8.99
C LYS A 274 4.06 -8.42 -7.49
N THR A 275 3.40 -9.26 -6.72
CA THR A 275 3.69 -9.57 -5.31
C THR A 275 3.86 -11.08 -5.19
N TYR A 276 4.88 -11.54 -4.47
CA TYR A 276 5.23 -12.97 -4.33
C TYR A 276 5.43 -13.76 -5.65
N GLY A 277 5.61 -13.04 -6.76
CA GLY A 277 5.72 -13.60 -8.11
C GLY A 277 4.40 -13.63 -8.90
N ASP A 278 3.26 -13.43 -8.25
CA ASP A 278 1.93 -13.45 -8.86
C ASP A 278 1.65 -12.13 -9.60
N PRO A 279 1.16 -12.17 -10.85
CA PRO A 279 0.88 -10.97 -11.62
C PRO A 279 -0.52 -10.40 -11.31
N TYR A 280 -0.57 -9.08 -11.15
CA TYR A 280 -1.82 -8.33 -10.98
C TYR A 280 -1.93 -7.21 -12.01
N THR A 281 -3.15 -6.80 -12.34
CA THR A 281 -3.40 -5.66 -13.21
C THR A 281 -4.70 -4.96 -12.85
N ILE A 282 -4.66 -3.63 -12.81
CA ILE A 282 -5.83 -2.75 -12.77
C ILE A 282 -5.89 -2.02 -14.11
N ALA A 283 -6.99 -2.20 -14.84
CA ALA A 283 -7.23 -1.55 -16.12
C ALA A 283 -7.61 -0.06 -15.96
N ARG A 284 -7.70 0.65 -17.08
CA ARG A 284 -8.18 2.05 -17.11
C ARG A 284 -9.64 2.18 -16.70
#